data_AF-A0A918IEI6-F1
#
_entry.id   AF-A0A918IEI6-F1
#
_cell.length_a   1.000
_cell.length_b   1.000
_cell.length_c   1.000
_cell.angle_alpha   90.00
_cell.angle_beta   90.00
_cell.angle_gamma   90.00
#
_symmetry.space_group_name_H-M   'P 1'
#
loop_
_entity.id
_entity.type
_entity.pdbx_description
1 polymer ?
#
loop_
_entity_poly.entity_id
_entity_poly.type
_entity_poly.pdbx_seq_one_letter_code
_entity_poly.pdbx_strand_id
1 'polypeptide(L)'
;MLAEAGIPVVVHCGSGPAPGRHTGPEPIARVLARHPRLRLIVAHLGMPEHEEFLGLAERYDPVRLDTTMAFTGFTEELMPFPRQALSRLASLGDRVLLGSGFPDIPCPYGHRLHALARLDLGDEWLRAVCHDNAAELFGLSPRQAGA
;
A
#
# COMPACT_ATOMS: atom_id res chain seq x y z
N MET A 1 12.07 -9.14 18.27
CA MET A 1 11.99 -9.17 16.79
C MET A 1 10.92 -8.17 16.29
N LEU A 2 11.00 -7.64 15.06
CA LEU A 2 10.03 -6.63 14.54
C LEU A 2 8.56 -7.08 14.66
N ALA A 3 8.28 -8.34 14.34
CA ALA A 3 6.94 -8.92 14.44
C ALA A 3 6.39 -9.02 15.88
N GLU A 4 7.27 -9.03 16.89
CA GLU A 4 6.87 -9.04 18.31
C GLU A 4 6.68 -7.61 18.84
N ALA A 5 7.46 -6.67 18.32
CA ALA A 5 7.39 -5.27 18.70
C ALA A 5 6.18 -4.54 18.08
N GLY A 6 5.50 -5.14 17.09
CA GLY A 6 4.36 -4.52 16.41
C GLY A 6 4.74 -3.26 15.63
N ILE A 7 6.01 -3.11 15.25
CA ILE A 7 6.52 -1.97 14.48
C ILE A 7 6.18 -2.21 13.00
N PRO A 8 5.46 -1.28 12.33
CA PRO A 8 5.22 -1.35 10.90
C PRO A 8 6.52 -1.25 10.10
N VAL A 9 6.66 -2.07 9.06
CA VAL A 9 7.83 -2.11 8.18
C VAL A 9 7.41 -1.87 6.74
N VAL A 10 7.98 -0.84 6.11
CA VAL A 10 7.82 -0.62 4.67
C VAL A 10 8.85 -1.45 3.92
N VAL A 11 8.44 -2.16 2.87
CA VAL A 11 9.35 -3.01 2.07
C VAL A 11 9.10 -2.81 0.57
N HIS A 12 10.18 -2.53 -0.14
CA HIS A 12 10.23 -2.55 -1.61
C HIS A 12 10.47 -3.98 -2.07
N CYS A 13 9.40 -4.69 -2.40
CA CYS A 13 9.45 -6.11 -2.77
C CYS A 13 8.71 -6.48 -4.05
N GLY A 14 8.05 -5.53 -4.73
CA GLY A 14 7.62 -5.74 -6.11
C GLY A 14 8.82 -5.98 -7.03
N SER A 15 8.62 -6.69 -8.14
CA SER A 15 9.72 -7.00 -9.08
C SER A 15 10.02 -5.89 -10.08
N GLY A 16 9.26 -4.79 -10.03
CA GLY A 16 9.44 -3.65 -10.92
C GLY A 16 10.45 -2.62 -10.40
N PRO A 17 11.14 -1.88 -11.29
CA PRO A 17 11.29 -2.13 -12.73
C PRO A 17 12.34 -3.21 -13.04
N ALA A 18 13.13 -3.63 -12.04
CA ALA A 18 14.22 -4.58 -12.19
C ALA A 18 14.05 -5.74 -11.19
N PRO A 19 13.74 -6.97 -11.66
CA PRO A 19 13.52 -8.11 -10.78
C PRO A 19 14.82 -8.53 -10.10
N GLY A 20 14.71 -9.01 -8.85
CA GLY A 20 15.82 -9.53 -8.08
C GLY A 20 15.50 -10.91 -7.49
N ARG A 21 16.53 -11.59 -6.96
CA ARG A 21 16.38 -12.92 -6.32
C ARG A 21 15.31 -12.97 -5.22
N HIS A 22 15.04 -11.84 -4.58
CA HIS A 22 14.17 -11.72 -3.41
C HIS A 22 12.94 -10.84 -3.63
N THR A 23 12.68 -10.40 -4.87
CA THR A 23 11.48 -9.66 -5.22
C THR A 23 10.33 -10.61 -5.57
N GLY A 24 9.12 -10.07 -5.62
CA GLY A 24 7.89 -10.77 -5.92
C GLY A 24 7.10 -11.21 -4.68
N PRO A 25 5.86 -11.67 -4.89
CA PRO A 25 4.93 -12.02 -3.82
C PRO A 25 5.34 -13.29 -3.07
N GLU A 26 6.02 -14.23 -3.74
CA GLU A 26 6.33 -15.55 -3.18
C GLU A 26 7.33 -15.51 -2.00
N PRO A 27 8.48 -14.78 -2.08
CA PRO A 27 9.32 -14.53 -0.90
C PRO A 27 8.57 -13.88 0.27
N ILE A 28 7.70 -12.91 -0.01
CA ILE A 28 6.94 -12.20 1.03
C ILE A 28 5.90 -13.11 1.68
N ALA A 29 5.21 -13.93 0.90
CA ALA A 29 4.29 -14.94 1.42
C ALA A 29 5.00 -15.90 2.40
N ARG A 30 6.23 -16.33 2.09
CA ARG A 30 7.04 -17.17 2.98
C ARG A 30 7.47 -16.47 4.28
N VAL A 31 7.66 -15.15 4.26
CA VAL A 31 7.95 -14.36 5.47
C VAL A 31 6.68 -14.26 6.31
N LEU A 32 5.55 -13.89 5.70
CA LEU A 32 4.26 -13.73 6.38
C LEU A 32 3.76 -15.06 6.98
N ALA A 33 3.99 -16.19 6.30
CA ALA A 33 3.67 -17.51 6.84
C ALA A 33 4.45 -17.84 8.12
N ARG A 34 5.70 -17.37 8.25
CA ARG A 34 6.53 -17.56 9.46
C ARG A 34 6.27 -16.51 10.53
N HIS A 35 5.88 -15.31 10.12
CA HIS A 35 5.66 -14.16 10.98
C HIS A 35 4.29 -13.53 10.70
N PRO A 36 3.17 -14.21 11.02
CA PRO A 36 1.83 -13.76 10.65
C PRO A 36 1.41 -12.46 11.35
N ARG A 37 2.12 -12.05 12.41
CA ARG A 37 1.90 -10.78 13.13
C ARG A 37 2.76 -9.62 12.60
N LEU A 38 3.61 -9.84 11.59
CA LEU A 38 4.43 -8.79 11.02
C LEU A 38 3.54 -7.76 10.31
N ARG A 39 3.61 -6.51 10.77
CA ARG A 39 2.96 -5.36 10.11
C ARG A 39 3.80 -4.92 8.94
N LEU A 40 3.37 -5.30 7.74
CA LEU A 40 4.09 -5.06 6.49
C LEU A 40 3.34 -4.03 5.65
N ILE A 41 4.04 -3.03 5.15
CA ILE A 41 3.54 -2.09 4.14
C ILE A 41 4.31 -2.38 2.86
N VAL A 42 3.64 -2.93 1.85
CA VAL A 42 4.24 -3.21 0.55
C VAL A 42 4.31 -1.92 -0.26
N ALA A 43 5.51 -1.60 -0.73
CA ALA A 43 5.76 -0.39 -1.49
C ALA A 43 5.03 -0.39 -2.86
N HIS A 44 4.53 0.75 -3.32
CA HIS A 44 4.01 0.99 -4.67
C HIS A 44 2.89 0.04 -5.11
N LEU A 45 2.00 -0.37 -4.18
CA LEU A 45 1.02 -1.43 -4.41
C LEU A 45 1.63 -2.74 -4.95
N GLY A 46 2.92 -2.98 -4.72
CA GLY A 46 3.61 -4.20 -5.12
C GLY A 46 3.90 -4.32 -6.61
N MET A 47 4.03 -3.22 -7.35
CA MET A 47 4.27 -3.25 -8.81
C MET A 47 5.41 -4.22 -9.25
N PRO A 48 5.21 -4.98 -10.34
CA PRO A 48 4.00 -5.08 -11.16
C PRO A 48 2.96 -6.09 -10.65
N GLU A 49 3.26 -6.89 -9.62
CA GLU A 49 2.41 -8.00 -9.12
C GLU A 49 1.23 -7.53 -8.24
N HIS A 50 0.50 -6.53 -8.71
CA HIS A 50 -0.58 -5.87 -7.97
C HIS A 50 -1.62 -6.85 -7.41
N GLU A 51 -2.13 -7.76 -8.22
CA GLU A 51 -3.21 -8.66 -7.82
C GLU A 51 -2.77 -9.69 -6.77
N GLU A 52 -1.51 -10.11 -6.84
CA GLU A 52 -0.90 -11.03 -5.90
C GLU A 52 -0.63 -10.35 -4.56
N PHE A 53 -0.17 -9.09 -4.56
CA PHE A 53 0.00 -8.32 -3.33
C PHE A 53 -1.33 -7.88 -2.71
N LEU A 54 -2.35 -7.56 -3.51
CA LEU A 54 -3.74 -7.45 -3.03
C LEU A 54 -4.18 -8.77 -2.38
N GLY A 55 -3.85 -9.91 -2.99
CA GLY A 55 -4.12 -11.24 -2.44
C GLY A 55 -3.42 -11.51 -1.10
N LEU A 56 -2.23 -10.97 -0.88
CA LEU A 56 -1.56 -11.03 0.41
C LEU A 56 -2.23 -10.12 1.45
N ALA A 57 -2.64 -8.92 1.04
CA ALA A 57 -3.39 -8.00 1.89
C ALA A 57 -4.76 -8.58 2.28
N GLU A 58 -5.43 -9.32 1.40
CA GLU A 58 -6.70 -10.02 1.70
C GLU A 58 -6.50 -11.17 2.71
N ARG A 59 -5.39 -11.90 2.62
CA ARG A 59 -5.12 -13.09 3.46
C ARG A 59 -4.54 -12.76 4.84
N TYR A 60 -3.78 -11.67 4.96
CA TYR A 60 -3.05 -11.33 6.17
C TYR A 60 -3.45 -9.93 6.66
N ASP A 61 -4.21 -9.87 7.75
CA ASP A 61 -4.68 -8.63 8.39
C ASP A 61 -3.63 -7.53 8.62
N PRO A 62 -2.37 -7.84 9.00
CA PRO A 62 -1.39 -6.79 9.23
C PRO A 62 -0.72 -6.28 7.95
N VAL A 63 -1.02 -6.84 6.77
CA VAL A 63 -0.48 -6.39 5.48
C VAL A 63 -1.25 -5.20 4.94
N ARG A 64 -0.50 -4.17 4.56
CA ARG A 64 -0.96 -2.91 3.98
C ARG A 64 -0.20 -2.62 2.70
N LEU A 65 -0.72 -1.71 1.90
CA LEU A 65 -0.15 -1.30 0.62
C LEU A 65 -0.01 0.22 0.63
N ASP A 66 1.08 0.77 0.09
CA ASP A 66 1.17 2.21 -0.11
C ASP A 66 1.05 2.57 -1.60
N THR A 67 0.57 3.79 -1.85
CA THR A 67 0.24 4.28 -3.20
C THR A 67 1.37 5.06 -3.87
N THR A 68 2.60 5.06 -3.33
CA THR A 68 3.71 5.81 -3.94
C THR A 68 3.84 5.44 -5.42
N MET A 69 3.77 6.45 -6.29
CA MET A 69 3.76 6.36 -7.76
C MET A 69 2.56 5.67 -8.43
N ALA A 70 1.73 4.92 -7.69
CA ALA A 70 0.57 4.23 -8.27
C ALA A 70 -0.38 5.18 -9.00
N PHE A 71 -0.95 4.71 -10.11
CA PHE A 71 -1.92 5.41 -10.96
C PHE A 71 -1.42 6.70 -11.63
N THR A 72 -0.14 7.03 -11.50
CA THR A 72 0.48 8.13 -12.24
C THR A 72 0.69 7.72 -13.69
N GLY A 73 0.71 8.69 -14.61
CA GLY A 73 0.93 8.39 -16.03
C GLY A 73 2.22 7.59 -16.27
N PHE A 74 3.28 7.88 -15.49
CA PHE A 74 4.57 7.19 -15.56
C PHE A 74 4.46 5.69 -15.27
N THR A 75 3.83 5.31 -14.16
CA THR A 75 3.69 3.88 -13.81
C THR A 75 2.63 3.18 -14.63
N GLU A 76 1.56 3.89 -15.02
CA GLU A 76 0.52 3.30 -15.86
C GLU A 76 1.00 2.93 -17.27
N GLU A 77 2.05 3.60 -17.76
CA GLU A 77 2.69 3.24 -19.04
C GLU A 77 3.57 1.98 -18.92
N LEU A 78 4.22 1.75 -17.77
CA LEU A 78 5.21 0.70 -17.59
C LEU A 78 4.67 -0.56 -16.89
N MET A 79 3.85 -0.36 -15.86
CA MET A 79 3.35 -1.37 -14.92
C MET A 79 1.90 -0.99 -14.52
N PRO A 80 0.95 -1.05 -15.46
CA PRO A 80 -0.41 -0.56 -15.23
C PRO A 80 -1.13 -1.34 -14.13
N PHE A 81 -1.90 -0.62 -13.32
CA PHE A 81 -2.80 -1.27 -12.38
C PHE A 81 -3.97 -1.93 -13.13
N PRO A 82 -4.25 -3.23 -12.87
CA PRO A 82 -5.33 -3.95 -13.56
C PRO A 82 -6.70 -3.39 -13.17
N ARG A 83 -7.46 -2.90 -14.16
CA ARG A 83 -8.76 -2.22 -13.92
C ARG A 83 -9.77 -3.13 -13.22
N GLN A 84 -9.75 -4.43 -13.51
CA GLN A 84 -10.61 -5.42 -12.84
C GLN A 84 -10.37 -5.51 -11.33
N ALA A 85 -9.16 -5.16 -10.86
CA ALA A 85 -8.79 -5.21 -9.45
C ALA A 85 -9.17 -3.96 -8.66
N LEU A 86 -9.77 -2.93 -9.30
CA LEU A 86 -10.20 -1.71 -8.60
C LEU A 86 -11.23 -1.99 -7.51
N SER A 87 -12.14 -2.94 -7.73
CA SER A 87 -13.11 -3.38 -6.72
C SER A 87 -12.44 -4.00 -5.49
N ARG A 88 -11.36 -4.77 -5.70
CA ARG A 88 -10.54 -5.35 -4.62
C ARG A 88 -9.79 -4.26 -3.85
N LEU A 89 -9.20 -3.30 -4.55
CA LEU A 89 -8.54 -2.14 -3.93
C LEU A 89 -9.53 -1.30 -3.10
N ALA A 90 -10.74 -1.07 -3.62
CA ALA A 90 -11.80 -0.38 -2.89
C ALA A 90 -12.19 -1.13 -1.61
N SER A 91 -12.30 -2.47 -1.70
CA SER A 91 -12.64 -3.33 -0.55
C SER A 91 -11.53 -3.38 0.51
N LEU A 92 -10.28 -3.10 0.13
CA LEU A 92 -9.12 -3.02 1.02
C LEU A 92 -8.80 -1.57 1.44
N GLY A 93 -9.76 -0.65 1.31
CA GLY A 93 -9.53 0.79 1.52
C GLY A 93 -8.91 1.13 2.86
N ASP A 94 -9.21 0.38 3.92
CA ASP A 94 -8.65 0.48 5.28
C ASP A 94 -7.16 0.06 5.39
N ARG A 95 -6.65 -0.63 4.36
CA ARG A 95 -5.28 -1.18 4.30
C ARG A 95 -4.39 -0.43 3.31
N VAL A 96 -4.90 0.59 2.65
CA VAL A 96 -4.17 1.38 1.66
C VAL A 96 -3.71 2.70 2.26
N LEU A 97 -2.45 3.05 2.06
CA LEU A 97 -1.82 4.25 2.62
C LEU A 97 -1.38 5.19 1.51
N LEU A 98 -1.50 6.49 1.74
CA LEU A 98 -0.83 7.48 0.92
C LEU A 98 0.69 7.38 1.14
N GLY A 99 1.40 7.10 0.07
CA GLY A 99 2.84 7.26 0.02
C GLY A 99 3.21 8.29 -1.03
N SER A 100 4.07 9.25 -0.66
CA SER A 100 4.49 10.29 -1.58
C SER A 100 5.80 9.92 -2.29
N GLY A 101 6.73 9.22 -1.63
CA GLY A 101 8.10 9.02 -2.13
C GLY A 101 8.88 10.33 -2.34
N PHE A 102 8.39 11.48 -1.84
CA PHE A 102 9.09 12.76 -1.97
C PHE A 102 10.52 12.68 -1.38
N PRO A 103 11.53 13.32 -1.99
CA PRO A 103 11.48 14.17 -3.20
C PRO A 103 11.72 13.47 -4.54
N ASP A 104 12.14 12.20 -4.54
CA ASP A 104 12.85 11.57 -5.67
C ASP A 104 11.95 10.95 -6.77
N ILE A 105 10.74 11.49 -6.98
CA ILE A 105 9.69 10.83 -7.80
C ILE A 105 9.33 11.70 -9.01
N PRO A 106 9.09 11.12 -10.21
CA PRO A 106 8.90 11.85 -11.47
C PRO A 106 7.58 12.64 -11.61
N CYS A 107 6.87 12.93 -10.51
CA CYS A 107 5.65 13.74 -10.55
C CYS A 107 5.50 14.67 -9.33
N PRO A 108 4.90 15.87 -9.51
CA PRO A 108 4.57 16.76 -8.40
C PRO A 108 3.62 16.09 -7.40
N TYR A 109 3.72 16.46 -6.11
CA TYR A 109 2.87 15.90 -5.05
C TYR A 109 1.37 15.97 -5.38
N GLY A 110 0.88 17.11 -5.88
CA GLY A 110 -0.52 17.29 -6.25
C GLY A 110 -0.99 16.32 -7.35
N HIS A 111 -0.12 15.95 -8.30
CA HIS A 111 -0.48 15.01 -9.36
C HIS A 111 -0.85 13.63 -8.80
N ARG A 112 -0.19 13.19 -7.73
CA ARG A 112 -0.48 11.91 -7.06
C ARG A 112 -1.84 11.90 -6.37
N LEU A 113 -2.17 12.97 -5.66
CA LEU A 113 -3.49 13.12 -5.03
C LEU A 113 -4.59 13.14 -6.09
N HIS A 114 -4.37 13.86 -7.21
CA HIS A 114 -5.30 13.83 -8.33
C HIS A 114 -5.41 12.43 -8.96
N ALA A 115 -4.33 11.65 -9.03
CA ALA A 115 -4.38 10.29 -9.55
C ALA A 115 -5.27 9.37 -8.69
N LEU A 116 -5.18 9.48 -7.37
CA LEU A 116 -6.06 8.76 -6.44
C LEU A 116 -7.51 9.25 -6.53
N ALA A 117 -7.74 10.57 -6.59
CA ALA A 117 -9.08 11.13 -6.69
C ALA A 117 -9.81 10.69 -7.98
N ARG A 118 -9.09 10.52 -9.10
CA ARG A 118 -9.66 10.04 -10.38
C ARG A 118 -10.09 8.57 -10.36
N LEU A 119 -9.79 7.80 -9.31
CA LEU A 119 -10.29 6.44 -9.18
C LEU A 119 -11.79 6.40 -8.87
N ASP A 120 -12.36 7.52 -8.41
CA ASP A 120 -13.80 7.68 -8.14
C ASP A 120 -14.35 6.62 -7.15
N LEU A 121 -13.54 6.27 -6.16
CA LEU A 121 -13.91 5.30 -5.09
C LEU A 121 -14.61 5.97 -3.89
N GLY A 122 -14.94 7.26 -4.02
CA GLY A 122 -15.63 8.05 -3.00
C GLY A 122 -14.70 8.80 -2.04
N ASP A 123 -15.24 9.88 -1.45
CA ASP A 123 -14.52 10.79 -0.56
C ASP A 123 -14.06 10.12 0.75
N GLU A 124 -14.84 9.17 1.26
CA GLU A 124 -14.49 8.42 2.47
C GLU A 124 -13.26 7.55 2.23
N TRP A 125 -13.23 6.82 1.12
CA TRP A 125 -12.06 6.03 0.72
C TRP A 125 -10.84 6.92 0.53
N LEU A 126 -10.98 8.06 -0.17
CA LEU A 126 -9.88 8.98 -0.42
C LEU A 126 -9.33 9.58 0.89
N ARG A 127 -10.21 9.94 1.84
CA ARG A 127 -9.81 10.42 3.17
C ARG A 127 -9.07 9.35 3.96
N ALA A 128 -9.58 8.11 3.97
CA ALA A 128 -8.95 7.00 4.67
C ALA A 128 -7.53 6.76 4.16
N VAL A 129 -7.35 6.68 2.84
CA VAL A 129 -6.05 6.49 2.20
C VAL A 129 -5.10 7.66 2.47
N CYS A 130 -5.59 8.89 2.38
CA CYS A 130 -4.75 10.08 2.57
C CYS A 130 -4.37 10.35 4.03
N HIS A 131 -5.15 9.84 4.99
CA HIS A 131 -4.99 10.22 6.40
C HIS A 131 -5.36 9.12 7.38
N ASP A 132 -6.63 8.70 7.44
CA ASP A 132 -7.18 7.99 8.62
C ASP A 132 -6.45 6.66 8.88
N ASN A 133 -6.12 5.91 7.82
CA ASN A 133 -5.42 4.63 7.94
C ASN A 133 -4.02 4.78 8.53
N ALA A 134 -3.30 5.84 8.16
CA ALA A 134 -1.98 6.14 8.70
C ALA A 134 -2.10 6.65 10.15
N ALA A 135 -3.08 7.51 10.43
CA ALA A 135 -3.34 8.01 11.76
C ALA A 135 -3.66 6.87 12.75
N GLU A 136 -4.46 5.90 12.34
CA GLU A 136 -4.74 4.69 13.13
C GLU A 136 -3.49 3.82 13.30
N LEU A 137 -2.79 3.50 12.20
CA LEU A 137 -1.61 2.63 12.22
C LEU A 137 -0.51 3.13 13.16
N PHE A 138 -0.31 4.45 13.21
CA PHE A 138 0.72 5.10 14.01
C PHE A 138 0.19 5.66 15.35
N GLY A 139 -1.08 5.45 15.68
CA GLY A 139 -1.68 5.90 16.94
C GLY A 139 -1.70 7.42 17.11
N LEU A 140 -1.88 8.16 16.01
CA LEU A 140 -1.91 9.63 15.96
C LEU A 140 -3.31 10.20 16.16
N SER A 141 -4.35 9.39 16.01
CA SER A 141 -5.72 9.80 16.35
C SER A 141 -5.78 10.17 17.84
N PRO A 142 -6.37 11.32 18.21
CA PRO A 142 -6.54 11.69 19.60
C PRO A 142 -7.20 10.52 20.34
N ARG A 143 -6.61 10.07 21.46
CA ARG A 143 -7.37 9.22 22.39
C ARG A 143 -8.66 9.96 22.67
N GLN A 144 -9.81 9.37 22.36
CA GLN A 144 -11.04 9.82 22.97
C GLN A 144 -10.83 9.68 24.48
N ALA A 145 -10.63 10.81 25.15
CA ALA A 145 -10.69 10.87 26.59
C ALA A 145 -12.10 10.36 26.95
N GLY A 146 -12.15 9.19 27.59
CA GLY A 146 -13.41 8.58 27.98
C GLY A 146 -14.25 9.56 28.79
N ALA A 147 -15.55 9.60 28.46
CA ALA A 147 -16.58 10.14 29.34
C ALA A 147 -16.80 9.21 30.54
#